data_AF-A0A6G3S050-F1
#
_entry.id   AF-A0A6G3S050-F1
#
_cell.length_a   1.000
_cell.length_b   1.000
_cell.length_c   1.000
_cell.angle_alpha   90.00
_cell.angle_beta   90.00
_cell.angle_gamma   90.00
#
_symmetry.space_group_name_H-M   'P 1'
#
loop_
_entity.id
_entity.type
_entity.pdbx_description
1 polymer ?
#
loop_
_entity_poly.entity_id
_entity_poly.type
_entity_poly.pdbx_seq_one_letter_code
_entity_poly.pdbx_strand_id
1 'polypeptide(L)'
;PVLPEAAARPLPDLELLRAGLVGAGQLHPLVAAALAHEGAGRGPDPEPEPGDPHRVECRGEVHRIALRDGVLTAVDHDPDQLRREELLVALGGPPLPCLRAIDAVHRTPQALPAVRERLRHGDLSGALTVVEGLLGPAAVLRDGPLRDELESAAARRVDHGLFRAGL
;
A
#
# COMPACT_ATOMS: atom_id res chain seq x y z
N PRO A 1 -25.40 17.12 -34.72
CA PRO A 1 -25.60 17.42 -33.28
C PRO A 1 -24.31 17.17 -32.50
N VAL A 2 -23.91 18.11 -31.63
CA VAL A 2 -22.71 17.99 -30.79
C VAL A 2 -23.10 17.26 -29.51
N LEU A 3 -22.36 16.23 -29.13
CA LEU A 3 -22.61 15.49 -27.89
C LEU A 3 -22.12 16.28 -26.67
N PRO A 4 -22.80 16.18 -25.51
CA PRO A 4 -22.31 16.74 -24.25
C PRO A 4 -20.96 16.12 -23.87
N GLU A 5 -20.08 16.90 -23.25
CA GLU A 5 -18.77 16.42 -22.79
C GLU A 5 -18.87 15.19 -21.88
N ALA A 6 -19.91 15.13 -21.04
CA ALA A 6 -20.18 13.98 -20.17
C ALA A 6 -20.38 12.66 -20.94
N ALA A 7 -20.87 12.71 -22.19
CA ALA A 7 -21.03 11.52 -23.03
C ALA A 7 -19.73 11.07 -23.70
N ALA A 8 -18.66 11.87 -23.62
CA ALA A 8 -17.34 11.54 -24.15
C ALA A 8 -16.39 10.96 -23.08
N ARG A 9 -16.80 10.93 -21.81
CA ARG A 9 -16.01 10.42 -20.70
C ARG A 9 -16.52 9.04 -20.26
N PRO A 10 -15.63 8.14 -19.81
CA PRO A 10 -16.05 6.88 -19.17
C PRO A 10 -16.91 7.16 -17.93
N LEU A 11 -17.84 6.25 -17.64
CA LEU A 11 -18.72 6.37 -16.47
C LEU A 11 -17.89 6.26 -15.18
N PRO A 12 -18.04 7.18 -14.21
CA PRO A 12 -17.28 7.16 -12.97
C PRO A 12 -17.40 5.83 -12.20
N ASP A 13 -18.60 5.26 -12.14
CA ASP A 13 -18.84 3.96 -11.47
C ASP A 13 -18.07 2.81 -12.13
N LEU A 14 -17.90 2.87 -13.46
CA LEU A 14 -17.12 1.89 -14.21
C LEU A 14 -15.62 2.06 -13.96
N GLU A 15 -15.14 3.30 -13.83
CA GLU A 15 -13.76 3.58 -13.44
C GLU A 15 -13.46 3.10 -12.01
N LEU A 16 -14.38 3.33 -11.07
CA LEU A 16 -14.25 2.87 -9.68
C LEU A 16 -14.25 1.35 -9.57
N LEU A 17 -15.11 0.66 -10.33
CA LEU A 17 -15.11 -0.81 -10.41
C LEU A 17 -13.80 -1.35 -10.99
N ARG A 18 -13.30 -0.77 -12.08
CA ARG A 18 -12.03 -1.20 -12.72
C ARG A 18 -10.82 -0.95 -11.83
N ALA A 19 -10.85 0.10 -11.02
CA ALA A 19 -9.80 0.40 -10.05
C ALA A 19 -9.92 -0.38 -8.73
N GLY A 20 -10.93 -1.26 -8.58
CA GLY A 20 -11.13 -2.05 -7.36
C GLY A 20 -11.49 -1.22 -6.12
N LEU A 21 -11.85 0.06 -6.28
CA LEU A 21 -12.15 0.97 -5.18
C LEU A 21 -13.55 0.75 -4.60
N VAL A 22 -14.44 0.13 -5.39
CA VAL A 22 -15.82 -0.19 -5.01
C VAL A 22 -16.16 -1.58 -5.55
N GLY A 23 -16.86 -2.40 -4.76
CA GLY A 23 -17.39 -3.68 -5.22
C GLY A 23 -18.76 -3.52 -5.90
N ALA A 24 -19.12 -4.40 -6.84
CA ALA A 24 -20.43 -4.35 -7.51
C ALA A 24 -21.62 -4.39 -6.54
N GLY A 25 -21.47 -5.06 -5.39
CA GLY A 25 -22.49 -5.11 -4.33
C GLY A 25 -22.67 -3.81 -3.53
N GLN A 26 -21.77 -2.83 -3.72
CA GLN A 26 -21.86 -1.49 -3.14
C GLN A 26 -22.49 -0.48 -4.10
N LEU A 27 -22.73 -0.86 -5.36
CA LEU A 27 -23.48 -0.06 -6.31
C LEU A 27 -24.98 -0.33 -6.22
N HIS A 28 -25.78 0.62 -6.73
CA HIS A 28 -27.20 0.39 -6.87
C HIS A 28 -27.45 -0.82 -7.80
N PRO A 29 -28.38 -1.75 -7.48
CA PRO A 29 -28.56 -2.99 -8.23
C PRO A 29 -28.76 -2.82 -9.73
N LEU A 30 -29.48 -1.76 -10.15
CA LEU A 30 -29.69 -1.44 -11.57
C LEU A 30 -28.40 -0.99 -12.27
N VAL A 31 -27.52 -0.28 -11.55
CA VAL A 31 -26.23 0.19 -12.08
C VAL A 31 -25.25 -0.99 -12.17
N ALA A 32 -25.18 -1.82 -11.11
CA ALA A 32 -24.37 -3.04 -11.11
C ALA A 32 -24.74 -3.96 -12.29
N ALA A 33 -26.04 -4.15 -12.54
CA ALA A 33 -26.53 -4.96 -13.66
C ALA A 33 -26.15 -4.39 -15.03
N ALA A 34 -26.19 -3.06 -15.20
CA ALA A 34 -25.81 -2.40 -16.46
C ALA A 34 -24.30 -2.51 -16.74
N LEU A 35 -23.47 -2.29 -15.71
CA LEU A 35 -22.00 -2.28 -15.87
C LEU A 35 -21.40 -3.68 -16.01
N ALA A 36 -22.08 -4.73 -15.52
CA ALA A 36 -21.65 -6.12 -15.71
C ALA A 36 -21.58 -6.53 -17.20
N HIS A 37 -22.34 -5.86 -18.07
CA HIS A 37 -22.33 -6.12 -19.52
C HIS A 37 -21.16 -5.46 -20.27
N GLU A 38 -20.53 -4.42 -19.70
CA GLU A 38 -19.44 -3.66 -20.33
C GLU A 38 -18.03 -4.11 -19.88
N GLY A 39 -17.95 -5.10 -18.98
CA GLY A 39 -16.74 -5.47 -18.23
C GLY A 39 -15.68 -6.30 -18.96
N ALA A 40 -15.80 -6.59 -20.27
CA ALA A 40 -14.81 -7.40 -21.00
C ALA A 40 -13.67 -6.57 -21.65
N GLY A 41 -13.34 -5.41 -21.07
CA GLY A 41 -12.26 -4.54 -21.52
C GLY A 41 -11.00 -4.78 -20.69
N ARG A 42 -9.95 -5.29 -21.35
CA ARG A 42 -8.60 -5.55 -20.83
C ARG A 42 -8.15 -4.44 -19.86
N GLY A 43 -8.08 -4.78 -18.58
CA GLY A 43 -7.67 -3.87 -17.52
C GLY A 43 -6.22 -3.41 -17.69
N PRO A 44 -5.82 -2.35 -16.96
CA PRO A 44 -4.40 -2.00 -16.80
C PRO A 44 -3.61 -3.24 -16.35
N ASP A 45 -2.32 -3.28 -16.70
CA ASP A 45 -1.39 -4.31 -16.20
C ASP A 45 -1.65 -4.52 -14.70
N PRO A 46 -1.78 -5.77 -14.23
CA PRO A 46 -2.13 -6.02 -12.84
C PRO A 46 -1.17 -5.23 -11.96
N GLU A 47 -1.72 -4.36 -11.11
CA GLU A 47 -0.97 -3.88 -9.96
C GLU A 47 -0.38 -5.11 -9.29
N PRO A 48 0.93 -5.11 -8.97
CA PRO A 48 1.56 -6.28 -8.38
C PRO A 48 0.71 -6.70 -7.18
N GLU A 49 0.11 -7.88 -7.30
CA GLU A 49 -0.78 -8.41 -6.27
C GLU A 49 -0.01 -8.38 -4.94
N PRO A 50 -0.67 -8.03 -3.82
CA PRO A 50 -0.05 -8.13 -2.50
C PRO A 50 0.40 -9.57 -2.28
N GLY A 51 1.69 -9.84 -2.54
CA GLY A 51 2.24 -11.19 -2.59
C GLY A 51 3.25 -11.45 -3.71
N ASP A 52 3.32 -10.62 -4.76
CA ASP A 52 4.34 -10.80 -5.79
C ASP A 52 5.70 -10.32 -5.24
N PRO A 53 6.71 -11.21 -5.11
CA PRO A 53 7.94 -10.87 -4.42
C PRO A 53 8.70 -9.78 -5.19
N HIS A 54 8.98 -8.65 -4.53
CA HIS A 54 9.83 -7.61 -5.09
C HIS A 54 11.21 -8.19 -5.42
N ARG A 55 11.72 -7.89 -6.61
CA ARG A 55 13.02 -8.40 -7.09
C ARG A 55 14.07 -7.30 -7.05
N VAL A 56 15.26 -7.64 -6.56
CA VAL A 56 16.38 -6.69 -6.41
C VAL A 56 17.68 -7.38 -6.81
N GLU A 57 18.52 -6.68 -7.58
CA GLU A 57 19.88 -7.12 -7.83
C GLU A 57 20.75 -6.91 -6.58
N CYS A 58 21.25 -8.00 -6.01
CA CYS A 58 22.07 -8.02 -4.82
C CYS A 58 23.27 -8.93 -5.04
N ARG A 59 24.48 -8.39 -4.87
CA ARG A 59 25.74 -9.15 -5.03
C ARG A 59 25.89 -9.88 -6.38
N GLY A 60 25.27 -9.36 -7.44
CA GLY A 60 25.33 -9.94 -8.79
C GLY A 60 24.26 -10.99 -9.09
N GLU A 61 23.35 -11.26 -8.15
CA GLU A 61 22.21 -12.16 -8.34
C GLU A 61 20.88 -11.42 -8.10
N VAL A 62 19.78 -11.94 -8.65
CA VAL A 62 18.44 -11.38 -8.43
C VAL A 62 17.83 -12.04 -7.19
N HIS A 63 17.66 -11.27 -6.13
CA HIS A 63 17.05 -11.71 -4.88
C HIS A 63 15.58 -11.29 -4.82
N ARG A 64 14.80 -12.06 -4.07
CA ARG A 64 13.37 -11.86 -3.80
C ARG A 64 13.18 -11.28 -2.40
N ILE A 65 12.25 -10.34 -2.30
CA ILE A 65 11.76 -9.77 -1.06
C ILE A 65 10.27 -10.10 -0.98
N ALA A 66 9.86 -10.75 0.11
CA ALA A 66 8.49 -11.19 0.30
C ALA A 66 8.14 -11.17 1.78
N LEU A 67 6.84 -11.28 2.09
CA LEU A 67 6.41 -11.51 3.47
C LEU A 67 6.79 -12.93 3.89
N ARG A 68 7.50 -13.05 5.01
CA ARG A 68 7.78 -14.31 5.68
C ARG A 68 7.64 -14.11 7.17
N ASP A 69 6.93 -15.01 7.83
CA ASP A 69 6.66 -14.93 9.27
C ASP A 69 6.02 -13.59 9.69
N GLY A 70 5.16 -13.04 8.82
CA GLY A 70 4.43 -11.81 9.06
C GLY A 70 5.25 -10.52 8.94
N VAL A 71 6.44 -10.58 8.36
CA VAL A 71 7.31 -9.40 8.12
C VAL A 71 7.91 -9.45 6.71
N LEU A 72 8.03 -8.29 6.06
CA LEU A 72 8.72 -8.14 4.79
C LEU A 72 10.22 -8.38 4.94
N THR A 73 10.74 -9.41 4.27
CA THR A 73 12.14 -9.82 4.36
C THR A 73 12.71 -10.27 3.02
N ALA A 74 14.04 -10.30 2.91
CA ALA A 74 14.74 -10.84 1.76
C ALA A 74 14.85 -12.36 1.90
N VAL A 75 13.99 -13.10 1.20
CA VAL A 75 13.81 -14.56 1.41
C VAL A 75 14.97 -15.40 0.90
N ASP A 76 15.84 -14.82 0.05
CA ASP A 76 17.03 -15.47 -0.49
C ASP A 76 18.28 -15.26 0.38
N HIS A 77 18.13 -14.67 1.58
CA HIS A 77 19.18 -14.57 2.58
C HIS A 77 18.87 -15.43 3.81
N ASP A 78 19.93 -15.95 4.44
CA ASP A 78 19.82 -16.53 5.77
C ASP A 78 19.51 -15.44 6.82
N PRO A 79 18.65 -15.69 7.82
CA PRO A 79 18.36 -14.71 8.87
C PRO A 79 19.58 -14.22 9.64
N ASP A 80 20.58 -15.06 9.91
CA ASP A 80 21.83 -14.65 10.58
C ASP A 80 22.66 -13.74 9.69
N GLN A 81 22.66 -14.00 8.38
CA GLN A 81 23.29 -13.11 7.43
C GLN A 81 22.61 -11.74 7.43
N LEU A 82 21.27 -11.68 7.38
CA LEU A 82 20.54 -10.40 7.42
C LEU A 82 20.84 -9.61 8.69
N ARG A 83 20.75 -10.25 9.86
CA ARG A 83 21.08 -9.62 11.15
C ARG A 83 22.47 -9.01 11.15
N ARG A 84 23.48 -9.72 10.64
CA ARG A 84 24.85 -9.22 10.56
C ARG A 84 24.95 -7.98 9.67
N GLU A 85 24.29 -8.00 8.52
CA GLU A 85 24.32 -6.87 7.57
C GLU A 85 23.58 -5.66 8.14
N GLU A 86 22.47 -5.86 8.87
CA GLU A 86 21.78 -4.79 9.61
C GLU A 86 22.67 -4.16 10.69
N LEU A 87 23.44 -4.97 11.42
CA LEU A 87 24.42 -4.48 12.39
C LEU A 87 25.52 -3.65 11.70
N LEU A 88 26.02 -4.08 10.55
CA LEU A 88 26.99 -3.31 9.78
C LEU A 88 26.43 -1.94 9.38
N VAL A 89 25.17 -1.89 8.96
CA VAL A 89 24.47 -0.63 8.63
C VAL A 89 24.34 0.27 9.86
N ALA A 90 23.95 -0.28 11.00
CA ALA A 90 23.85 0.48 12.25
C ALA A 90 25.21 1.07 12.68
N LEU A 91 26.31 0.42 12.32
CA LEU A 91 27.68 0.89 12.55
C LEU A 91 28.22 1.81 11.43
N GLY A 92 27.35 2.27 10.51
CA GLY A 92 27.71 3.21 9.44
C GLY A 92 28.20 2.56 8.14
N GLY A 93 28.14 1.23 8.03
CA GLY A 93 28.43 0.50 6.81
C GLY A 93 27.36 0.69 5.73
N PRO A 94 27.71 0.50 4.44
CA PRO A 94 26.74 0.60 3.36
C PRO A 94 25.74 -0.56 3.40
N PRO A 95 24.43 -0.30 3.33
CA PRO A 95 23.41 -1.35 3.30
C PRO A 95 23.45 -2.14 1.99
N LEU A 96 23.19 -3.45 2.10
CA LEU A 96 22.93 -4.30 0.94
C LEU A 96 21.73 -3.76 0.12
N PRO A 97 21.72 -3.96 -1.21
CA PRO A 97 20.57 -3.61 -2.05
C PRO A 97 19.24 -4.11 -1.51
N CYS A 98 19.16 -5.36 -1.02
CA CYS A 98 17.95 -5.91 -0.43
C CYS A 98 17.50 -5.15 0.83
N LEU A 99 18.42 -4.85 1.76
CA LEU A 99 18.11 -4.09 2.97
C LEU A 99 17.67 -2.66 2.63
N ARG A 100 18.29 -2.02 1.63
CA ARG A 100 17.85 -0.71 1.12
C ARG A 100 16.43 -0.74 0.57
N ALA A 101 16.11 -1.77 -0.21
CA ALA A 101 14.78 -1.92 -0.78
C ALA A 101 13.73 -2.12 0.32
N ILE A 102 14.00 -2.98 1.32
CA ILE A 102 13.12 -3.16 2.48
C ILE A 102 12.94 -1.85 3.26
N ASP A 103 14.03 -1.13 3.50
CA ASP A 103 14.00 0.16 4.22
C ASP A 103 13.18 1.21 3.46
N ALA A 104 13.31 1.28 2.13
CA ALA A 104 12.53 2.16 1.29
C ALA A 104 11.03 1.86 1.39
N VAL A 105 10.63 0.58 1.37
CA VAL A 105 9.22 0.19 1.55
C VAL A 105 8.71 0.52 2.96
N HIS A 106 9.55 0.40 4.00
CA HIS A 106 9.15 0.79 5.36
C HIS A 106 8.95 2.30 5.52
N ARG A 107 9.74 3.13 4.84
CA ARG A 107 9.71 4.59 5.02
C ARG A 107 8.75 5.28 4.06
N THR A 108 8.85 4.93 2.79
CA THR A 108 8.15 5.62 1.69
C THR A 108 7.64 4.59 0.68
N PRO A 109 6.70 3.71 1.09
CA PRO A 109 6.13 2.74 0.17
C PRO A 109 5.44 3.46 -1.00
N GLN A 110 5.41 2.82 -2.16
CA GLN A 110 4.72 3.37 -3.34
C GLN A 110 3.23 3.61 -3.08
N ALA A 111 2.62 2.82 -2.19
CA ALA A 111 1.25 2.97 -1.74
C ALA A 111 1.02 4.13 -0.74
N LEU A 112 2.07 4.83 -0.27
CA LEU A 112 1.94 5.90 0.72
C LEU A 112 0.93 6.99 0.33
N PRO A 113 0.84 7.47 -0.92
CA PRO A 113 -0.19 8.42 -1.32
C PRO A 113 -1.63 7.90 -1.10
N ALA A 114 -1.88 6.62 -1.40
CA ALA A 114 -3.18 5.99 -1.18
C ALA A 114 -3.49 5.83 0.32
N VAL A 115 -2.49 5.46 1.12
CA VAL A 115 -2.60 5.40 2.59
C VAL A 115 -2.94 6.77 3.16
N ARG A 116 -2.22 7.82 2.75
CA ARG A 116 -2.50 9.22 3.15
C ARG A 116 -3.94 9.62 2.85
N GLU A 117 -4.43 9.26 1.67
CA GLU A 117 -5.77 9.61 1.25
C GLU A 117 -6.83 8.91 2.11
N ARG A 118 -6.66 7.61 2.40
CA ARG A 118 -7.53 6.89 3.33
C ARG A 118 -7.53 7.53 4.72
N LEU A 119 -6.36 7.87 5.25
CA LEU A 119 -6.24 8.52 6.56
C LEU A 119 -6.90 9.90 6.60
N ARG A 120 -6.81 10.69 5.53
CA ARG A 120 -7.50 11.98 5.41
C ARG A 120 -9.02 11.83 5.46
N HIS A 121 -9.55 10.73 4.92
CA HIS A 121 -10.97 10.40 4.94
C HIS A 121 -11.42 9.67 6.21
N GLY A 122 -10.51 9.41 7.16
CA GLY A 122 -10.80 8.70 8.40
C GLY A 122 -10.89 7.18 8.25
N ASP A 123 -10.52 6.61 7.10
CA ASP A 123 -10.43 5.16 6.87
C ASP A 123 -9.11 4.60 7.42
N LEU A 124 -9.00 4.54 8.75
CA LEU A 124 -7.84 3.96 9.43
C LEU A 124 -7.71 2.46 9.17
N SER A 125 -8.84 1.74 9.17
CA SER A 125 -8.83 0.28 8.99
C SER A 125 -8.29 -0.08 7.61
N GLY A 126 -8.78 0.57 6.55
CA GLY A 126 -8.29 0.32 5.20
C GLY A 126 -6.85 0.79 5.00
N ALA A 127 -6.44 1.89 5.62
CA ALA A 127 -5.05 2.32 5.62
C ALA A 127 -4.12 1.26 6.25
N LEU A 128 -4.50 0.70 7.40
CA LEU A 128 -3.73 -0.34 8.08
C LEU A 128 -3.72 -1.65 7.28
N THR A 129 -4.83 -2.06 6.68
CA THR A 129 -4.87 -3.25 5.80
C THR A 129 -3.87 -3.16 4.66
N VAL A 130 -3.72 -1.98 4.03
CA VAL A 130 -2.72 -1.76 2.98
C VAL A 130 -1.30 -1.87 3.54
N VAL A 131 -1.03 -1.24 4.70
CA VAL A 131 0.30 -1.27 5.33
C VAL A 131 0.68 -2.69 5.77
N GLU A 132 -0.24 -3.42 6.40
CA GLU A 132 -0.07 -4.81 6.83
C GLU A 132 0.12 -5.75 5.63
N GLY A 133 -0.56 -5.49 4.51
CA GLY A 133 -0.36 -6.25 3.27
C GLY A 133 1.03 -6.04 2.65
N LEU A 134 1.66 -4.89 2.88
CA LEU A 134 2.98 -4.54 2.34
C LEU A 134 4.14 -4.94 3.27
N LEU A 135 4.03 -4.62 4.55
CA LEU A 135 5.10 -4.81 5.53
C LEU A 135 4.92 -6.10 6.34
N GLY A 136 3.70 -6.62 6.39
CA GLY A 136 3.31 -7.72 7.24
C GLY A 136 2.78 -7.25 8.60
N PRO A 137 1.90 -8.04 9.24
CA PRO A 137 1.24 -7.67 10.51
C PRO A 137 2.19 -7.60 11.71
N ALA A 138 3.37 -8.22 11.62
CA ALA A 138 4.39 -8.20 12.68
C ALA A 138 5.46 -7.12 12.43
N ALA A 139 5.29 -6.27 11.41
CA ALA A 139 6.27 -5.25 11.08
C ALA A 139 6.34 -4.16 12.15
N VAL A 140 7.57 -3.76 12.48
CA VAL A 140 7.83 -2.58 13.30
C VAL A 140 8.06 -1.39 12.37
N LEU A 141 7.25 -0.35 12.50
CA LEU A 141 7.39 0.86 11.69
C LEU A 141 8.73 1.54 11.98
N ARG A 142 9.43 1.89 10.91
CA ARG A 142 10.68 2.66 10.98
C ARG A 142 10.37 4.15 10.88
N ASP A 143 11.29 4.96 11.38
CA ASP A 143 11.22 6.42 11.21
C ASP A 143 11.14 6.79 9.73
N GLY A 144 10.22 7.70 9.41
CA GLY A 144 10.03 8.21 8.07
C GLY A 144 8.56 8.54 7.76
N PRO A 145 8.28 8.94 6.50
CA PRO A 145 6.99 9.50 6.10
C PRO A 145 5.79 8.60 6.43
N LEU A 146 5.90 7.28 6.29
CA LEU A 146 4.81 6.38 6.63
C LEU A 146 4.44 6.44 8.12
N ARG A 147 5.45 6.38 9.00
CA ARG A 147 5.27 6.45 10.44
C ARG A 147 4.68 7.80 10.85
N ASP A 148 5.24 8.88 10.31
CA ASP A 148 4.80 10.26 10.60
C ASP A 148 3.32 10.47 10.25
N GLU A 149 2.86 9.93 9.12
CA GLU A 149 1.45 10.03 8.71
C GLU A 149 0.50 9.27 9.64
N LEU A 150 0.89 8.07 10.06
CA LEU A 150 0.10 7.24 10.98
C LEU A 150 0.04 7.88 12.37
N GLU A 151 1.17 8.40 12.88
CA GLU A 151 1.21 9.13 14.14
C GLU A 151 0.38 10.41 14.09
N SER A 152 0.47 11.17 13.00
CA SER A 152 -0.33 12.38 12.79
C SER A 152 -1.83 12.06 12.73
N ALA A 153 -2.22 10.96 12.07
CA ALA A 153 -3.61 10.50 12.04
C ALA A 153 -4.12 10.07 13.42
N ALA A 154 -3.28 9.39 14.21
CA ALA A 154 -3.61 9.01 15.58
C ALA A 154 -3.81 10.25 16.48
N ALA A 155 -2.91 11.23 16.40
CA ALA A 155 -3.01 12.48 17.14
C ALA A 155 -4.31 13.24 16.81
N ARG A 156 -4.61 13.43 15.52
CA ARG A 156 -5.87 14.07 15.07
C ARG A 156 -7.12 13.37 15.61
N ARG A 157 -7.09 12.04 15.72
CA ARG A 157 -8.22 11.26 16.26
C ARG A 157 -8.39 11.51 17.77
N VAL A 158 -7.30 11.59 18.52
CA VAL A 158 -7.34 11.94 19.95
C VAL A 158 -7.89 13.35 20.12
N ASP A 159 -7.35 14.32 19.39
CA ASP A 159 -7.79 15.73 19.46
C ASP A 159 -9.28 15.87 19.10
N HIS A 160 -9.73 15.20 18.03
CA HIS A 160 -11.13 15.19 17.65
C HIS A 160 -12.01 14.53 18.74
N GLY A 161 -11.51 13.48 19.39
CA GLY A 161 -12.18 12.83 20.52
C GLY A 161 -12.31 13.74 21.73
N LEU A 162 -11.26 14.48 22.08
CA LEU A 162 -11.25 15.47 23.16
C LEU A 162 -12.24 16.60 22.88
N PHE A 163 -12.17 17.18 21.68
CA PHE A 163 -13.12 18.20 21.22
C PHE A 163 -14.57 17.72 21.33
N ARG A 164 -14.85 16.47 20.90
CA ARG A 164 -16.18 15.86 21.03
C ARG A 164 -16.62 15.62 22.47
N ALA A 165 -15.69 15.44 23.39
CA ALA A 165 -15.95 15.29 24.81
C ALA A 165 -16.06 16.66 25.54
N GLY A 166 -15.82 17.77 24.84
CA GLY A 166 -15.80 19.11 25.42
C GLY A 166 -14.57 19.39 26.29
N LEU A 167 -13.49 18.66 26.05
CA LEU A 167 -12.18 18.81 26.71
C LEU A 167 -11.20 19.59 25.84
#